data_AF-A0AAN6YZ37-F1
#
_entry.id   AF-A0AAN6YZ37-F1
#
_cell.length_a   1.000
_cell.length_b   1.000
_cell.length_c   1.000
_cell.angle_alpha   90.00
_cell.angle_beta   90.00
_cell.angle_gamma   90.00
#
_symmetry.space_group_name_H-M   'P 1'
#
loop_
_entity.id
_entity.type
_entity.pdbx_description
1 polymer ?
#
loop_
_entity_poly.entity_id
_entity_poly.type
_entity_poly.pdbx_seq_one_letter_code
_entity_poly.pdbx_strand_id
1 'polypeptide(L)'
;MALEKIPANACHRHITIVTRKHEAAGAEIYTLAVLNFKAYKQSKALSFRPFLQLTARKYGDASAAAYDIFGGSLPDDLSHTAKLGLLPGPNLDNLNMHNMRMGQRVLVDIDDFLKSGEVYLLQWARHTIVQATSCAVYGEQHPFVDPDVESAYW
;
A
#
# COMPACT_ATOMS: atom_id res chain seq x y z
N MET A 1 20.42 -9.63 25.73
CA MET A 1 19.11 -9.29 26.33
C MET A 1 19.36 -8.42 27.54
N ALA A 2 19.18 -7.10 27.42
CA ALA A 2 19.22 -6.17 28.53
C ALA A 2 18.20 -5.06 28.22
N LEU A 3 17.15 -4.98 29.02
CA LEU A 3 16.10 -3.97 28.92
C LEU A 3 16.48 -2.83 29.85
N GLU A 4 17.01 -1.74 29.30
CA GLU A 4 17.33 -0.55 30.08
C GLU A 4 16.06 0.33 30.16
N LYS A 5 15.48 0.41 31.37
CA LYS A 5 14.35 1.30 31.68
C LYS A 5 14.90 2.64 32.15
N ILE A 6 14.71 3.69 31.36
CA ILE A 6 15.00 5.07 31.77
C ILE A 6 13.85 5.55 32.68
N PRO A 7 14.08 5.98 33.94
CA PRO A 7 13.02 6.48 34.78
C PRO A 7 12.82 7.99 34.54
N ALA A 8 11.60 8.39 34.18
CA ALA A 8 11.21 9.80 34.12
C ALA A 8 9.95 10.03 34.92
N ASN A 9 10.06 10.98 35.85
CA ASN A 9 9.03 11.38 36.80
C ASN A 9 7.74 11.90 36.14
N ALA A 10 6.63 11.56 36.81
CA ALA A 10 5.36 12.26 36.91
C ALA A 10 4.59 12.69 35.64
N CYS A 11 3.46 12.00 35.43
CA CYS A 11 2.25 12.50 34.78
C CYS A 11 2.33 12.80 33.27
N HIS A 12 2.63 11.81 32.42
CA HIS A 12 2.20 11.78 31.01
C HIS A 12 2.00 10.31 30.62
N ARG A 13 0.89 9.98 29.93
CA ARG A 13 0.55 8.61 29.47
C ARG A 13 1.79 7.96 28.85
N HIS A 14 2.24 6.84 29.43
CA HIS A 14 3.43 6.12 28.97
C HIS A 14 3.29 5.69 27.52
N ILE A 15 4.09 6.29 26.64
CA ILE A 15 4.36 5.75 25.31
C ILE A 15 5.43 4.69 25.50
N THR A 16 5.09 3.43 25.31
CA THR A 16 6.08 2.35 25.33
C THR A 16 6.83 2.35 24.01
N ILE A 17 8.10 2.73 24.07
CA ILE A 17 9.04 2.66 22.93
C ILE A 17 9.86 1.40 23.12
N VAL A 18 9.81 0.50 22.14
CA VAL A 18 10.63 -0.72 22.11
C VAL A 18 11.74 -0.50 21.11
N THR A 19 12.98 -0.53 21.57
CA THR A 19 14.16 -0.40 20.70
C THR A 19 14.61 -1.79 20.25
N ARG A 20 14.81 -1.98 18.94
CA ARG A 20 15.55 -3.12 18.40
C ARG A 20 16.66 -2.63 17.48
N LYS A 21 17.86 -3.16 17.67
CA LYS A 21 18.92 -3.07 16.66
C LYS A 21 18.54 -3.99 15.51
N HIS A 22 18.35 -3.41 14.32
CA HIS A 22 17.97 -4.16 13.14
C HIS A 22 19.18 -4.31 12.23
N GLU A 23 19.68 -5.55 12.09
CA GLU A 23 20.94 -5.87 11.38
C GLU A 23 20.94 -5.37 9.93
N ALA A 24 19.80 -5.42 9.23
CA ALA A 24 19.70 -5.00 7.83
C ALA A 24 19.78 -3.47 7.59
N ALA A 25 19.60 -2.63 8.61
CA ALA A 25 19.55 -1.19 8.45
C ALA A 25 20.84 -0.49 8.92
N GLY A 26 21.73 -1.20 9.63
CA GLY A 26 22.85 -0.57 10.35
C GLY A 26 22.41 0.49 11.37
N ALA A 27 21.11 0.56 11.69
CA ALA A 27 20.47 1.64 12.42
C ALA A 27 19.56 1.10 13.53
N GLU A 28 19.39 1.90 14.58
CA GLU A 28 18.45 1.61 15.67
C GLU A 28 17.02 1.95 15.22
N ILE A 29 16.12 0.97 15.31
CA ILE A 29 14.71 1.19 15.02
C ILE A 29 13.95 1.28 16.35
N TYR A 30 13.23 2.38 16.52
CA TYR A 30 12.33 2.61 17.66
C TYR A 30 10.90 2.25 17.24
N THR A 31 10.35 1.19 17.82
CA THR A 31 8.96 0.78 17.60
C THR A 31 8.06 1.40 18.67
N LEU A 32 7.04 2.12 18.24
CA LEU A 32 5.96 2.60 19.12
C LEU A 32 4.92 1.48 19.27
N ALA A 33 4.68 1.02 20.50
CA ALA A 33 3.72 -0.06 20.75
C ALA A 33 2.26 0.37 20.54
N VAL A 34 1.99 1.68 20.43
CA VAL A 34 0.65 2.24 20.23
C VAL A 34 0.71 3.31 19.14
N LEU A 35 -0.27 3.30 18.24
CA LEU A 35 -0.44 4.31 17.21
C LEU A 35 -0.66 5.68 17.86
N ASN A 36 0.35 6.55 17.79
CA ASN A 36 0.27 7.90 18.33
C ASN A 36 0.22 8.94 17.20
N PHE A 37 -0.96 9.50 16.96
CA PHE A 37 -1.19 10.51 15.93
C PHE A 37 -0.35 11.79 16.09
N LYS A 38 0.21 12.06 17.28
CA LYS A 38 1.11 13.20 17.49
C LYS A 38 2.42 13.06 16.71
N ALA A 39 2.93 11.84 16.58
CA ALA A 39 4.11 11.56 15.76
C ALA A 39 3.82 11.80 14.26
N TYR A 40 2.63 11.38 13.79
CA TYR A 40 2.21 11.61 12.41
C TYR A 40 2.06 13.10 12.04
N LYS A 41 1.70 13.96 12.99
CA LYS A 41 1.59 15.41 12.76
C LYS A 41 2.94 16.15 12.71
N GLN A 42 4.03 15.48 13.06
CA GLN A 42 5.39 16.02 13.05
C GLN A 42 6.11 15.72 11.72
N SER A 43 5.44 15.96 10.59
CA SER A 43 5.99 15.67 9.24
C SER A 43 7.27 16.43 8.89
N LYS A 44 7.58 17.51 9.62
CA LYS A 44 8.83 18.26 9.49
C LYS A 44 9.99 17.65 10.30
N ALA A 45 9.69 16.81 11.29
CA ALA A 45 10.68 16.17 12.15
C ALA A 45 10.91 14.69 11.82
N LEU A 46 9.94 14.04 11.15
CA LEU A 46 10.00 12.64 10.74
C LEU A 46 9.84 12.52 9.23
N SER A 47 10.86 11.97 8.57
CA SER A 47 10.78 11.60 7.15
C SER A 47 10.46 10.12 7.01
N PHE A 48 9.46 9.80 6.19
CA PHE A 48 9.09 8.43 5.86
C PHE A 48 9.87 7.88 4.66
N ARG A 49 10.62 8.72 3.92
CA ARG A 49 11.34 8.27 2.71
C ARG A 49 12.34 7.13 2.99
N PRO A 50 13.22 7.20 4.01
CA PRO A 50 14.15 6.10 4.29
C PRO A 50 13.43 4.79 4.63
N PHE A 51 12.25 4.89 5.25
CA PHE A 51 11.42 3.74 5.58
C PHE A 51 10.82 3.10 4.33
N LEU A 52 10.27 3.90 3.41
CA LEU A 52 9.75 3.41 2.12
C LEU A 52 10.86 2.73 1.30
N GLN A 53 12.04 3.35 1.23
CA GLN A 53 13.20 2.83 0.52
C GLN A 53 13.68 1.49 1.09
N LEU A 54 13.80 1.39 2.42
CA LEU A 54 14.19 0.15 3.11
C LEU A 54 13.13 -0.95 2.95
N THR A 55 11.85 -0.58 3.01
CA THR A 55 10.74 -1.53 2.84
C THR A 55 10.71 -2.08 1.42
N ALA A 56 10.90 -1.23 0.41
CA ALA A 56 10.95 -1.65 -0.99
C ALA A 56 12.07 -2.68 -1.23
N ARG A 57 13.27 -2.47 -0.68
CA ARG A 57 14.37 -3.42 -0.81
C ARG A 57 14.14 -4.72 -0.05
N LYS A 58 13.64 -4.63 1.18
CA LYS A 58 13.57 -5.79 2.09
C LYS A 58 12.34 -6.67 1.84
N TYR A 59 11.23 -6.07 1.47
CA TYR A 59 9.94 -6.76 1.32
C TYR A 59 9.42 -6.76 -0.13
N GLY A 60 9.89 -5.86 -0.98
CA GLY A 60 9.49 -5.76 -2.39
C GLY A 60 10.55 -6.25 -3.38
N ASP A 61 11.64 -6.87 -2.89
CA ASP A 61 12.78 -7.33 -3.69
C ASP A 61 13.28 -6.30 -4.71
N ALA A 62 13.26 -5.02 -4.32
CA ALA A 62 13.61 -3.94 -5.23
C ALA A 62 15.09 -4.03 -5.64
N SER A 63 15.33 -3.96 -6.96
CA SER A 63 16.68 -3.85 -7.52
C SER A 63 17.41 -2.61 -7.00
N ALA A 64 18.74 -2.56 -7.13
CA ALA A 64 19.52 -1.38 -6.73
C ALA A 64 19.02 -0.10 -7.43
N ALA A 65 18.66 -0.19 -8.71
CA ALA A 65 18.07 0.92 -9.45
C ALA A 65 16.73 1.36 -8.87
N ALA A 66 15.84 0.42 -8.52
CA ALA A 66 14.56 0.73 -7.88
C ALA A 66 14.75 1.33 -6.48
N TYR A 67 15.73 0.84 -5.72
CA TYR A 67 16.10 1.39 -4.41
C TYR A 67 16.48 2.87 -4.49
N ASP A 68 17.28 3.26 -5.48
CA ASP A 68 17.67 4.66 -5.66
C ASP A 68 16.49 5.55 -6.07
N ILE A 69 15.57 5.03 -6.89
CA ILE A 69 14.33 5.72 -7.26
C ILE A 69 13.47 6.01 -6.01
N PHE A 70 13.33 5.05 -5.10
CA PHE A 70 12.61 5.26 -3.83
C PHE A 70 13.31 6.24 -2.88
N GLY A 71 14.62 6.49 -3.05
CA GLY A 71 15.36 7.52 -2.33
C GLY A 71 15.22 8.93 -2.94
N GLY A 72 14.73 9.02 -4.18
CA GLY A 72 14.55 10.26 -4.93
C GLY A 72 13.25 11.01 -4.63
N SER A 73 12.74 11.76 -5.62
CA SER A 73 11.49 12.54 -5.49
C SER A 73 10.23 11.70 -5.65
N LEU A 74 10.34 10.47 -6.20
CA LEU A 74 9.18 9.63 -6.51
C LEU A 74 8.20 9.49 -5.34
N PRO A 75 8.62 9.21 -4.09
CA PRO A 75 7.67 9.09 -2.98
C PRO A 75 6.88 10.37 -2.70
N ASP A 76 7.49 11.54 -2.90
CA ASP A 76 6.81 12.82 -2.70
C ASP A 76 5.88 13.14 -3.85
N ASP A 77 6.34 12.93 -5.08
CA ASP A 77 5.56 13.14 -6.30
C ASP A 77 4.34 12.24 -6.30
N LEU A 78 4.51 10.96 -5.95
CA LEU A 78 3.43 10.01 -5.77
C LEU A 78 2.47 10.45 -4.66
N SER A 79 3.00 10.86 -3.50
CA SER A 79 2.18 11.36 -2.39
C SER A 79 1.41 12.62 -2.74
N HIS A 80 2.00 13.51 -3.55
CA HIS A 80 1.39 14.76 -4.00
C HIS A 80 0.29 14.48 -5.01
N THR A 81 0.58 13.71 -6.05
CA THR A 81 -0.38 13.32 -7.09
C THR A 81 -1.54 12.51 -6.50
N ALA A 82 -1.28 11.59 -5.58
CA ALA A 82 -2.34 10.84 -4.89
C ALA A 82 -3.29 11.76 -4.10
N LYS A 83 -2.76 12.79 -3.44
CA LYS A 83 -3.60 13.79 -2.77
C LYS A 83 -4.43 14.58 -3.77
N LEU A 84 -3.82 15.05 -4.87
CA LEU A 84 -4.52 15.80 -5.91
C LEU A 84 -5.63 14.99 -6.59
N GLY A 85 -5.44 13.67 -6.73
CA GLY A 85 -6.43 12.74 -7.27
C GLY A 85 -7.68 12.60 -6.39
N LEU A 86 -7.54 12.81 -5.08
CA LEU A 86 -8.61 12.68 -4.09
C LEU A 86 -9.24 14.02 -3.68
N LEU A 87 -8.75 15.15 -4.20
CA LEU A 87 -9.35 16.45 -3.94
C LEU A 87 -10.69 16.57 -4.67
N PRO A 88 -11.71 17.19 -4.05
CA PRO A 88 -12.97 17.48 -4.72
C PRO A 88 -12.74 18.22 -6.05
N GLY A 89 -13.38 17.74 -7.13
CA GLY A 89 -13.25 18.31 -8.47
C GLY A 89 -13.07 17.23 -9.55
N PRO A 90 -12.68 17.65 -10.78
CA PRO A 90 -12.64 16.75 -11.94
C PRO A 90 -11.78 15.49 -11.76
N ASN A 91 -10.73 15.57 -10.93
CA ASN A 91 -9.88 14.42 -10.64
C ASN A 91 -10.63 13.33 -9.86
N LEU A 92 -11.43 13.74 -8.86
CA LEU A 92 -12.26 12.82 -8.09
C LEU A 92 -13.41 12.28 -8.94
N ASP A 93 -13.97 13.09 -9.83
CA ASP A 93 -15.02 12.64 -10.77
C ASP A 93 -14.48 11.58 -11.74
N ASN A 94 -13.26 11.76 -12.24
CA ASN A 94 -12.58 10.75 -13.06
C ASN A 94 -12.33 9.47 -12.26
N LEU A 95 -11.86 9.57 -11.01
CA LEU A 95 -11.69 8.42 -10.13
C LEU A 95 -13.02 7.70 -9.85
N ASN A 96 -14.11 8.45 -9.66
CA ASN A 96 -15.45 7.89 -9.50
C ASN A 96 -15.91 7.16 -10.76
N MET A 97 -15.63 7.70 -11.94
CA MET A 97 -15.90 7.00 -13.21
C MET A 97 -15.12 5.69 -13.31
N HIS A 98 -13.84 5.66 -12.90
CA HIS A 98 -13.06 4.43 -12.83
C HIS A 98 -13.69 3.41 -11.86
N ASN A 99 -14.15 3.86 -10.69
CA ASN A 99 -14.85 3.02 -9.72
C ASN A 99 -16.16 2.45 -10.28
N MET A 100 -16.90 3.22 -11.08
CA MET A 100 -18.11 2.70 -11.73
C MET A 100 -17.78 1.60 -12.73
N ARG A 101 -16.74 1.76 -13.55
CA ARG A 101 -16.30 0.72 -14.50
C ARG A 101 -15.87 -0.55 -13.79
N MET A 102 -15.13 -0.40 -12.68
CA MET A 102 -14.75 -1.52 -11.81
C MET A 102 -15.99 -2.25 -11.30
N GLY A 103 -16.95 -1.53 -10.73
CA GLY A 103 -18.19 -2.11 -10.21
C GLY A 103 -19.01 -2.83 -11.28
N GLN A 104 -19.13 -2.23 -12.47
CA GLN A 104 -19.81 -2.85 -13.60
C GLN A 104 -19.14 -4.17 -14.03
N ARG A 105 -17.81 -4.23 -14.03
CA ARG A 105 -17.11 -5.47 -14.37
C ARG A 105 -17.30 -6.56 -13.33
N VAL A 106 -17.26 -6.21 -12.04
CA VAL A 106 -17.51 -7.19 -10.95
C VAL A 106 -18.90 -7.84 -11.08
N LEU A 107 -19.91 -7.09 -11.54
CA LEU A 107 -21.25 -7.65 -11.73
C LEU A 107 -21.27 -8.79 -12.76
N VAL A 108 -20.45 -8.73 -13.81
CA VAL A 108 -20.33 -9.82 -14.79
C VAL A 108 -19.86 -11.10 -14.12
N ASP A 109 -18.82 -11.00 -13.29
CA ASP A 109 -18.24 -12.16 -12.61
C ASP A 109 -19.17 -12.71 -11.50
N ILE A 110 -20.00 -11.84 -10.91
CA ILE A 110 -21.05 -12.25 -9.97
C ILE A 110 -22.18 -12.97 -10.70
N ASP A 111 -22.62 -12.46 -11.86
CA ASP A 111 -23.65 -13.10 -12.67
C ASP A 111 -23.22 -14.50 -13.12
N ASP A 112 -21.94 -14.68 -13.45
CA ASP A 112 -21.37 -15.98 -13.79
C ASP A 112 -21.20 -16.89 -12.57
N PHE A 113 -20.85 -16.33 -11.41
CA PHE A 113 -20.86 -17.06 -10.14
C PHE A 113 -22.26 -17.61 -9.81
N LEU A 114 -23.30 -16.79 -9.92
CA LEU A 114 -24.68 -17.16 -9.63
C LEU A 114 -25.21 -18.29 -10.54
N LYS A 115 -24.65 -18.47 -11.73
CA LYS A 115 -25.00 -19.56 -12.67
C LYS A 115 -24.31 -20.88 -12.33
N SER A 116 -23.10 -20.85 -11.79
CA SER A 116 -22.26 -22.04 -11.56
C SER A 116 -22.50 -22.73 -10.21
N GLY A 117 -22.91 -21.98 -9.17
CA GLY A 117 -23.29 -22.51 -7.86
C GLY A 117 -22.11 -22.90 -6.94
N GLU A 118 -20.96 -23.31 -7.49
CA GLU A 118 -19.75 -23.64 -6.75
C GLU A 118 -18.49 -23.10 -7.42
N VAL A 119 -17.65 -22.37 -6.65
CA VAL A 119 -16.35 -21.86 -7.12
C VAL A 119 -15.28 -21.97 -6.05
N TYR A 120 -14.01 -22.04 -6.49
CA TYR A 120 -12.87 -21.84 -5.61
C TYR A 120 -12.74 -20.36 -5.25
N LEU A 121 -13.26 -19.98 -4.07
CA LEU A 121 -13.39 -18.58 -3.65
C LEU A 121 -12.12 -17.74 -3.81
N LEU A 122 -10.95 -18.29 -3.47
CA LEU A 122 -9.68 -17.57 -3.60
C LEU A 122 -9.30 -17.32 -5.07
N GLN A 123 -9.49 -18.31 -5.94
CA GLN A 123 -9.20 -18.17 -7.36
C GLN A 123 -10.18 -17.20 -8.03
N TRP A 124 -11.47 -17.34 -7.72
CA TRP A 124 -12.50 -16.42 -8.18
C TRP A 124 -12.23 -14.98 -7.72
N ALA A 125 -11.91 -14.78 -6.43
CA ALA A 125 -11.63 -13.44 -5.91
C ALA A 125 -10.38 -12.82 -6.57
N ARG A 126 -9.30 -13.60 -6.77
CA ARG A 126 -8.11 -13.13 -7.48
C ARG A 126 -8.43 -12.69 -8.90
N HIS A 127 -9.19 -13.52 -9.63
CA HIS A 127 -9.62 -13.22 -10.98
C HIS A 127 -10.47 -11.95 -11.04
N THR A 128 -11.55 -11.91 -10.27
CA THR A 128 -12.47 -10.78 -10.26
C THR A 128 -11.81 -9.46 -9.85
N ILE A 129 -10.91 -9.49 -8.86
CA ILE A 129 -10.17 -8.29 -8.47
C ILE A 129 -9.26 -7.83 -9.61
N VAL A 130 -8.51 -8.72 -10.27
CA VAL A 130 -7.62 -8.34 -11.37
C VAL A 130 -8.40 -7.81 -12.56
N GLN A 131 -9.47 -8.49 -12.99
CA GLN A 131 -10.31 -8.06 -14.09
C GLN A 131 -10.96 -6.69 -13.81
N ALA A 132 -11.53 -6.51 -12.62
CA ALA A 132 -12.21 -5.28 -12.26
C ALA A 132 -11.25 -4.08 -12.14
N THR A 133 -10.13 -4.25 -11.45
CA THR A 133 -9.14 -3.18 -11.26
C THR A 133 -8.43 -2.84 -12.56
N SER A 134 -8.11 -3.84 -13.39
CA SER A 134 -7.49 -3.61 -14.70
C SER A 134 -8.45 -2.93 -15.67
N CYS A 135 -9.73 -3.29 -15.65
CA CYS A 135 -10.77 -2.61 -16.42
C CYS A 135 -10.92 -1.14 -16.00
N ALA A 136 -10.81 -0.85 -14.70
CA ALA A 136 -10.83 0.51 -14.20
C ALA A 136 -9.67 1.34 -14.77
N VAL A 137 -8.45 0.80 -14.74
CA VAL A 137 -7.23 1.53 -15.12
C VAL A 137 -7.02 1.61 -16.63
N TYR A 138 -7.14 0.47 -17.33
CA TYR A 138 -6.79 0.35 -18.76
C TYR A 138 -8.01 0.33 -19.69
N GLY A 139 -9.23 0.20 -19.14
CA GLY A 139 -10.45 -0.01 -19.92
C GLY A 139 -10.74 -1.49 -20.21
N GLU A 140 -11.78 -1.76 -20.99
CA GLU A 140 -12.29 -3.13 -21.20
C GLU A 140 -11.29 -4.07 -21.90
N GLN A 141 -10.39 -3.54 -22.73
CA GLN A 141 -9.35 -4.30 -23.43
C GLN A 141 -8.02 -4.24 -22.68
N HIS A 142 -8.02 -4.70 -21.43
CA HIS A 142 -6.81 -4.73 -20.62
C HIS A 142 -5.97 -6.01 -20.85
N PRO A 143 -4.64 -5.98 -20.58
CA PRO A 143 -3.76 -7.13 -20.83
C PRO A 143 -4.17 -8.41 -20.10
N PHE A 144 -4.74 -8.27 -18.89
CA PHE A 144 -5.18 -9.41 -18.08
C PHE A 144 -6.45 -10.11 -18.62
N VAL A 145 -7.03 -9.66 -19.75
CA VAL A 145 -8.07 -10.45 -20.44
C VAL A 145 -7.46 -11.75 -20.98
N ASP A 146 -6.16 -11.75 -21.29
CA ASP A 146 -5.43 -12.96 -21.66
C ASP A 146 -5.16 -13.81 -20.40
N PRO A 147 -5.68 -15.06 -20.35
CA PRO A 147 -5.49 -15.96 -19.21
C PRO A 147 -4.02 -16.27 -18.90
N ASP A 148 -3.16 -16.29 -19.91
CA ASP A 148 -1.73 -16.58 -19.72
C ASP A 148 -1.03 -15.42 -19.00
N VAL A 149 -1.42 -14.19 -19.31
CA VAL A 149 -0.93 -12.97 -18.65
C VAL A 149 -1.41 -12.91 -17.21
N GLU A 150 -2.70 -13.21 -16.97
CA GLU A 150 -3.25 -13.25 -15.62
C GLU A 150 -2.59 -14.35 -14.76
N SER A 151 -2.38 -15.54 -15.32
CA SER A 151 -1.73 -16.63 -14.60
C SER A 151 -0.26 -16.34 -14.28
N ALA A 152 0.46 -15.61 -15.13
CA ALA A 152 1.86 -15.25 -14.90
C ALA A 152 2.04 -14.15 -13.83
N TYR A 153 0.97 -13.39 -13.54
CA TYR A 153 0.99 -12.33 -12.54
C TYR A 153 0.90 -12.85 -11.09
N TRP A 154 0.26 -14.00 -10.87
CA TRP A 154 0.01 -14.60 -9.56
C TRP A 154 1.02 -15.70 -9.19
#